data_AF-A0AAU3NY77-F1
#
_entry.id   AF-A0AAU3NY77-F1
#
_cell.length_a   1.000
_cell.length_b   1.000
_cell.length_c   1.000
_cell.angle_alpha   90.00
_cell.angle_beta   90.00
_cell.angle_gamma   90.00
#
_symmetry.space_group_name_H-M   'P 1'
#
loop_
_entity.id
_entity.type
_entity.pdbx_description
1 polymer ?
#
loop_
_entity_poly.entity_id
_entity_poly.type
_entity_poly.pdbx_seq_one_letter_code
_entity_poly.pdbx_strand_id
1 'polypeptide(L)'
;MQGHALVGFGRVESHHAAGHRIAHDGTITPRIIGARLDGSGAGGNKTKVADTDGGTWDNDTSYDRAVGPVQFLPSTWNGPTGQDGNGDAIKDPHNAFDAALGAAVYLCGAGHSDLSDDNQLRKAALRYNHAGWYADEVLQYVHQYDQAGDALGNTGSNGPVPVSVSLPGRPAAYQGGATACSYADPTGGRCLTGATAHGYQEILEKWPRWHGGLGCQTPRADGGEHPLGRACDYTPGTLGTRASGTALAQGWALAAWLRKNAGALDVQYVIWQVRIWSINHPQDQGGWGRPYDHGLNNPHTVTGGHYGHVRVTYKD
;
A
#
# COMPACT_ATOMS: atom_id res chain seq x y z
N MET A 1 3.62 -13.19 -0.24
CA MET A 1 3.09 -12.75 -1.54
C MET A 1 3.92 -11.55 -1.96
N GLN A 2 4.66 -11.63 -3.07
CA GLN A 2 5.21 -10.41 -3.67
C GLN A 2 4.02 -9.67 -4.28
N GLY A 3 3.78 -8.41 -3.89
CA GLY A 3 2.59 -7.67 -4.33
C GLY A 3 2.50 -7.48 -5.85
N HIS A 4 3.61 -7.72 -6.56
CA HIS A 4 3.79 -7.48 -7.98
C HIS A 4 2.97 -8.42 -8.86
N ALA A 5 2.71 -9.65 -8.39
CA ALA A 5 1.78 -10.57 -9.04
C ALA A 5 0.41 -9.91 -9.24
N LEU A 6 -0.17 -9.34 -8.18
CA LEU A 6 -1.49 -8.73 -8.21
C LEU A 6 -1.60 -7.57 -9.22
N VAL A 7 -0.53 -6.79 -9.37
CA VAL A 7 -0.48 -5.69 -10.34
C VAL A 7 -0.19 -6.20 -11.75
N GLY A 8 0.54 -7.30 -11.92
CA GLY A 8 0.60 -7.98 -13.21
C GLY A 8 -0.80 -8.35 -13.72
N PHE A 9 -1.61 -9.00 -12.87
CA PHE A 9 -3.00 -9.33 -13.21
C PHE A 9 -3.85 -8.09 -13.47
N GLY A 10 -3.85 -7.09 -12.57
CA GLY A 10 -4.63 -5.86 -12.77
C GLY A 10 -4.28 -5.09 -14.06
N ARG A 11 -3.02 -5.18 -14.51
CA ARG A 11 -2.57 -4.58 -15.78
C ARG A 11 -3.21 -5.26 -16.98
N VAL A 12 -3.16 -6.60 -17.02
CA VAL A 12 -3.70 -7.39 -18.14
C VAL A 12 -5.22 -7.29 -18.18
N GLU A 13 -5.89 -7.34 -17.03
CA GLU A 13 -7.35 -7.39 -16.98
C GLU A 13 -8.04 -6.06 -17.34
N SER A 14 -7.51 -4.93 -16.88
CA SER A 14 -8.20 -3.65 -17.05
C SER A 14 -7.29 -2.45 -17.28
N HIS A 15 -5.99 -2.69 -17.54
CA HIS A 15 -5.00 -1.63 -17.52
C HIS A 15 -5.04 -0.81 -16.23
N HIS A 16 -5.24 -1.46 -15.09
CA HIS A 16 -5.42 -0.81 -13.78
C HIS A 16 -6.60 0.15 -13.72
N ALA A 17 -7.75 -0.24 -14.29
CA ALA A 17 -8.92 0.61 -14.40
C ALA A 17 -8.65 1.93 -15.16
N ALA A 18 -7.72 1.93 -16.13
CA ALA A 18 -7.38 3.14 -16.88
C ALA A 18 -8.63 3.75 -17.57
N GLY A 19 -8.81 5.06 -17.41
CA GLY A 19 -9.99 5.77 -17.92
C GLY A 19 -11.18 5.80 -16.95
N HIS A 20 -11.06 5.18 -15.77
CA HIS A 20 -12.08 5.21 -14.73
C HIS A 20 -11.67 6.10 -13.56
N ARG A 21 -12.67 6.67 -12.87
CA ARG A 21 -12.46 7.35 -11.60
C ARG A 21 -12.53 6.34 -10.47
N ILE A 22 -11.53 6.34 -9.59
CA ILE A 22 -11.52 5.55 -8.36
C ILE A 22 -11.77 6.51 -7.20
N ALA A 23 -12.87 6.31 -6.49
CA ALA A 23 -13.19 7.07 -5.29
C ALA A 23 -12.31 6.65 -4.11
N HIS A 24 -12.34 7.43 -3.03
CA HIS A 24 -11.47 7.20 -1.87
C HIS A 24 -11.78 5.87 -1.15
N ASP A 25 -13.03 5.45 -1.16
CA ASP A 25 -13.52 4.17 -0.65
C ASP A 25 -13.24 2.99 -1.61
N GLY A 26 -12.62 3.26 -2.77
CA GLY A 26 -12.27 2.27 -3.77
C GLY A 26 -13.31 2.10 -4.88
N THR A 27 -14.49 2.75 -4.80
CA THR A 27 -15.53 2.59 -5.81
C THR A 27 -15.06 3.10 -7.18
N ILE A 28 -15.16 2.24 -8.20
CA ILE A 28 -14.77 2.56 -9.58
C ILE A 28 -16.00 3.04 -10.37
N THR A 29 -15.88 4.18 -11.05
CA THR A 29 -16.94 4.74 -11.89
C THR A 29 -16.40 5.24 -13.24
N PRO A 30 -17.04 4.90 -14.37
CA PRO A 30 -18.13 3.92 -14.51
C PRO A 30 -17.66 2.51 -14.11
N ARG A 31 -18.58 1.56 -13.91
CA ARG A 31 -18.22 0.16 -13.64
C ARG A 31 -17.41 -0.42 -14.80
N ILE A 32 -16.50 -1.35 -14.51
CA ILE A 32 -15.71 -2.05 -15.53
C ILE A 32 -16.42 -3.36 -15.83
N ILE A 33 -16.99 -3.47 -17.03
CA ILE A 33 -17.75 -4.62 -17.49
C ILE A 33 -17.12 -5.14 -18.77
N GLY A 34 -16.75 -6.43 -18.75
CA GLY A 34 -16.12 -7.11 -19.87
C GLY A 34 -17.08 -7.44 -21.00
N ALA A 35 -16.54 -8.14 -22.01
CA ALA A 35 -17.33 -8.62 -23.13
C ALA A 35 -18.41 -9.62 -22.66
N ARG A 36 -19.55 -9.60 -23.35
CA ARG A 36 -20.61 -10.58 -23.16
C ARG A 36 -20.13 -11.97 -23.57
N LEU A 37 -20.28 -12.96 -22.69
CA LEU A 37 -19.86 -14.33 -22.95
C LEU A 37 -20.99 -15.16 -23.56
N ASP A 38 -21.49 -14.73 -24.73
CA ASP A 38 -22.58 -15.38 -25.46
C ASP A 38 -22.11 -16.39 -26.51
N GLY A 39 -20.79 -16.58 -26.63
CA GLY A 39 -20.16 -17.45 -27.62
C GLY A 39 -19.86 -16.79 -28.97
N SER A 40 -20.12 -15.48 -29.13
CA SER A 40 -19.82 -14.72 -30.36
C SER A 40 -18.32 -14.60 -30.68
N GLY A 41 -17.44 -14.81 -29.69
CA GLY A 41 -16.01 -14.54 -29.81
C GLY A 41 -15.61 -13.13 -29.35
N ALA A 42 -16.56 -12.32 -28.87
CA ALA A 42 -16.28 -11.01 -28.29
C ALA A 42 -15.27 -11.13 -27.13
N GLY A 43 -14.32 -10.19 -27.06
CA GLY A 43 -13.23 -10.25 -26.07
C GLY A 43 -12.28 -11.43 -26.25
N GLY A 44 -12.29 -12.11 -27.41
CA GLY A 44 -11.44 -13.27 -27.67
C GLY A 44 -11.94 -14.59 -27.06
N ASN A 45 -13.15 -14.60 -26.48
CA ASN A 45 -13.73 -15.76 -25.84
C ASN A 45 -14.94 -16.30 -26.63
N LYS A 46 -14.89 -17.59 -27.02
CA LYS A 46 -15.99 -18.31 -27.69
C LYS A 46 -16.78 -19.21 -26.75
N THR A 47 -16.36 -19.31 -25.49
CA THR A 47 -17.07 -20.06 -24.47
C THR A 47 -18.30 -19.28 -24.05
N LYS A 48 -19.45 -19.94 -24.10
CA LYS A 48 -20.71 -19.41 -23.64
C LYS A 48 -20.82 -19.58 -22.12
N VAL A 49 -21.12 -18.52 -21.40
CA VAL A 49 -21.33 -18.53 -19.94
C VAL A 49 -22.69 -17.93 -19.64
N ALA A 50 -23.64 -18.76 -19.20
CA ALA A 50 -24.98 -18.30 -18.81
C ALA A 50 -24.91 -17.43 -17.55
N ASP A 51 -25.90 -16.54 -17.36
CA ASP A 51 -26.04 -15.72 -16.15
C ASP A 51 -26.01 -16.59 -14.87
N THR A 52 -25.25 -16.16 -13.87
CA THR A 52 -25.10 -16.84 -12.59
C THR A 52 -25.51 -16.01 -11.38
N ASP A 53 -25.85 -14.74 -11.56
CA ASP A 53 -26.12 -13.82 -10.45
C ASP A 53 -27.37 -12.95 -10.64
N GLY A 54 -28.16 -13.18 -11.69
CA GLY A 54 -29.36 -12.42 -11.99
C GLY A 54 -29.05 -11.01 -12.51
N GLY A 55 -27.86 -10.80 -13.08
CA GLY A 55 -27.37 -9.49 -13.53
C GLY A 55 -26.94 -8.56 -12.40
N THR A 56 -26.66 -9.08 -11.20
CA THR A 56 -26.33 -8.27 -10.02
C THR A 56 -25.07 -7.42 -10.26
N TRP A 57 -24.02 -8.03 -10.81
CA TRP A 57 -22.74 -7.36 -11.00
C TRP A 57 -22.56 -6.74 -12.39
N ASP A 58 -23.23 -7.26 -13.41
CA ASP A 58 -23.02 -6.85 -14.81
C ASP A 58 -24.25 -6.36 -15.57
N ASN A 59 -25.43 -6.42 -14.93
CA ASN A 59 -26.72 -6.01 -15.49
C ASN A 59 -27.15 -6.80 -16.75
N ASP A 60 -26.66 -8.04 -16.93
CA ASP A 60 -27.03 -8.94 -18.03
C ASP A 60 -27.67 -10.23 -17.50
N THR A 61 -28.99 -10.32 -17.57
CA THR A 61 -29.76 -11.46 -17.03
C THR A 61 -29.78 -12.70 -17.93
N SER A 62 -28.89 -12.76 -18.93
CA SER A 62 -28.82 -13.88 -19.88
C SER A 62 -27.44 -14.52 -19.94
N TYR A 63 -26.38 -13.71 -19.88
CA TYR A 63 -24.99 -14.17 -19.97
C TYR A 63 -24.09 -13.36 -19.06
N ASP A 64 -23.24 -14.05 -18.31
CA ASP A 64 -22.24 -13.40 -17.47
C ASP A 64 -21.21 -12.64 -18.30
N ARG A 65 -20.68 -11.59 -17.68
CA ARG A 65 -19.54 -10.79 -18.12
C ARG A 65 -18.50 -10.76 -17.02
N ALA A 66 -17.23 -10.60 -17.39
CA ALA A 66 -16.20 -10.30 -16.42
C ALA A 66 -16.47 -8.93 -15.76
N VAL A 67 -16.33 -8.83 -14.43
CA VAL A 67 -16.66 -7.64 -13.64
C VAL A 67 -15.46 -7.11 -12.88
N GLY A 68 -15.40 -5.78 -12.77
CA GLY A 68 -14.41 -5.10 -11.93
C GLY A 68 -13.01 -4.99 -12.54
N PRO A 69 -12.06 -4.39 -11.82
CA PRO A 69 -10.71 -4.11 -12.34
C PRO A 69 -9.85 -5.37 -12.52
N VAL A 70 -10.28 -6.50 -11.95
CA VAL A 70 -9.62 -7.80 -12.09
C VAL A 70 -10.49 -8.82 -12.85
N GLN A 71 -11.61 -8.37 -13.42
CA GLN A 71 -12.39 -9.12 -14.42
C GLN A 71 -12.80 -10.55 -14.00
N PHE A 72 -13.18 -10.75 -12.74
CA PHE A 72 -13.77 -12.03 -12.31
C PHE A 72 -15.15 -12.25 -12.94
N LEU A 73 -15.52 -13.52 -13.16
CA LEU A 73 -16.92 -13.86 -13.44
C LEU A 73 -17.76 -13.72 -12.17
N PRO A 74 -19.05 -13.35 -12.27
CA PRO A 74 -19.98 -13.31 -11.13
C PRO A 74 -19.97 -14.59 -10.30
N SER A 75 -20.01 -15.75 -10.95
CA SER A 75 -19.89 -17.06 -10.28
C SER A 75 -18.60 -17.25 -9.49
N THR A 76 -17.47 -16.71 -9.96
CA THR A 76 -16.20 -16.75 -9.22
C THR A 76 -16.25 -15.81 -8.03
N TRP A 77 -16.72 -14.58 -8.24
CA TRP A 77 -16.84 -13.57 -7.19
C TRP A 77 -17.76 -14.00 -6.05
N ASN A 78 -18.95 -14.49 -6.38
CA ASN A 78 -19.96 -14.98 -5.43
C ASN A 78 -19.55 -16.28 -4.73
N GLY A 79 -18.51 -16.95 -5.21
CA GLY A 79 -17.87 -18.08 -4.55
C GLY A 79 -16.96 -17.65 -3.38
N PRO A 80 -15.87 -18.38 -3.10
CA PRO A 80 -14.97 -18.07 -1.99
C PRO A 80 -14.09 -16.83 -2.24
N THR A 81 -14.11 -16.28 -3.45
CA THR A 81 -13.20 -15.23 -3.89
C THR A 81 -13.60 -13.85 -3.40
N GLY A 82 -14.88 -13.49 -3.43
CA GLY A 82 -15.32 -12.16 -3.02
C GLY A 82 -14.97 -11.84 -1.57
N GLN A 83 -14.25 -10.75 -1.35
CA GLN A 83 -13.84 -10.26 -0.04
C GLN A 83 -14.18 -8.79 0.12
N ASP A 84 -14.42 -8.39 1.36
CA ASP A 84 -14.55 -6.99 1.77
C ASP A 84 -13.15 -6.47 2.09
N GLY A 85 -12.61 -5.66 1.19
CA GLY A 85 -11.24 -5.15 1.24
C GLY A 85 -11.13 -3.76 1.88
N ASN A 86 -12.22 -2.99 1.91
CA ASN A 86 -12.26 -1.64 2.49
C ASN A 86 -12.92 -1.60 3.89
N GLY A 87 -13.53 -2.70 4.34
CA GLY A 87 -14.13 -2.87 5.66
C GLY A 87 -15.55 -2.29 5.80
N ASP A 88 -16.27 -2.09 4.70
CA ASP A 88 -17.63 -1.51 4.71
C ASP A 88 -18.76 -2.55 4.80
N ALA A 89 -18.40 -3.83 4.96
CA ALA A 89 -19.28 -5.00 4.98
C ALA A 89 -19.97 -5.33 3.65
N ILE A 90 -19.58 -4.67 2.56
CA ILE A 90 -20.02 -4.96 1.19
C ILE A 90 -18.86 -5.63 0.45
N LYS A 91 -19.18 -6.60 -0.41
CA LYS A 91 -18.21 -7.28 -1.28
C LYS A 91 -18.51 -6.89 -2.73
N ASP A 92 -18.06 -5.72 -3.14
CA ASP A 92 -18.32 -5.16 -4.46
C ASP A 92 -17.16 -5.45 -5.43
N PRO A 93 -17.34 -6.26 -6.49
CA PRO A 93 -16.28 -6.50 -7.47
C PRO A 93 -15.87 -5.22 -8.21
N HIS A 94 -16.71 -4.18 -8.21
CA HIS A 94 -16.40 -2.87 -8.79
C HIS A 94 -15.67 -1.93 -7.82
N ASN A 95 -15.35 -2.40 -6.62
CA ASN A 95 -14.48 -1.70 -5.68
C ASN A 95 -13.04 -2.17 -5.84
N ALA A 96 -12.10 -1.23 -5.99
CA ALA A 96 -10.68 -1.52 -6.18
C ALA A 96 -10.05 -2.29 -5.01
N PHE A 97 -10.45 -2.02 -3.76
CA PHE A 97 -9.90 -2.68 -2.59
C PHE A 97 -10.42 -4.11 -2.45
N ASP A 98 -11.72 -4.31 -2.63
CA ASP A 98 -12.37 -5.62 -2.61
C ASP A 98 -11.81 -6.50 -3.73
N ALA A 99 -11.73 -5.96 -4.95
CA ALA A 99 -11.20 -6.67 -6.11
C ALA A 99 -9.75 -7.10 -5.92
N ALA A 100 -8.91 -6.22 -5.34
CA ALA A 100 -7.52 -6.54 -5.02
C ALA A 100 -7.42 -7.66 -3.99
N LEU A 101 -8.20 -7.61 -2.91
CA LEU A 101 -8.21 -8.65 -1.89
C LEU A 101 -8.78 -9.97 -2.43
N GLY A 102 -9.84 -9.91 -3.22
CA GLY A 102 -10.43 -11.08 -3.88
C GLY A 102 -9.44 -11.76 -4.82
N ALA A 103 -8.72 -11.00 -5.63
CA ALA A 103 -7.69 -11.55 -6.50
C ALA A 103 -6.54 -12.21 -5.70
N ALA A 104 -6.12 -11.61 -4.58
CA ALA A 104 -5.16 -12.25 -3.68
C ALA A 104 -5.68 -13.59 -3.12
N VAL A 105 -6.94 -13.65 -2.71
CA VAL A 105 -7.59 -14.90 -2.25
C VAL A 105 -7.67 -15.94 -3.35
N TYR A 106 -8.06 -15.56 -4.57
CA TYR A 106 -8.15 -16.49 -5.70
C TYR A 106 -6.77 -17.08 -6.06
N LEU A 107 -5.76 -16.22 -6.15
CA LEU A 107 -4.41 -16.63 -6.56
C LEU A 107 -3.73 -17.52 -5.51
N CYS A 108 -3.93 -17.26 -4.22
CA CYS A 108 -3.33 -18.03 -3.14
C CYS A 108 -4.18 -19.22 -2.65
N GLY A 109 -5.51 -19.14 -2.77
CA GLY A 109 -6.46 -20.11 -2.22
C GLY A 109 -6.55 -21.43 -3.00
N ALA A 110 -6.08 -21.47 -4.25
CA ALA A 110 -6.13 -22.67 -5.10
C ALA A 110 -5.00 -23.69 -4.84
N GLY A 111 -4.24 -23.54 -3.75
CA GLY A 111 -3.16 -24.43 -3.35
C GLY A 111 -1.83 -23.69 -3.27
N HIS A 112 -1.59 -23.06 -2.11
CA HIS A 112 -0.32 -22.48 -1.63
C HIS A 112 0.69 -22.13 -2.73
N SER A 113 0.26 -21.36 -3.73
CA SER A 113 1.10 -21.08 -4.89
C SER A 113 2.12 -20.03 -4.49
N ASP A 114 3.41 -20.36 -4.65
CA ASP A 114 4.48 -19.37 -4.57
C ASP A 114 4.50 -18.57 -5.87
N LEU A 115 3.87 -17.40 -5.85
CA LEU A 115 3.76 -16.53 -7.01
C LEU A 115 5.10 -15.85 -7.38
N SER A 116 6.19 -16.10 -6.63
CA SER A 116 7.54 -15.69 -7.02
C SER A 116 8.28 -16.71 -7.88
N ASP A 117 7.72 -17.93 -8.01
CA ASP A 117 8.22 -18.94 -8.94
C ASP A 117 7.43 -18.89 -10.25
N ASP A 118 8.11 -18.68 -11.37
CA ASP A 118 7.47 -18.50 -12.69
C ASP A 118 6.60 -19.68 -13.10
N ASN A 119 6.96 -20.91 -12.73
CA ASN A 119 6.16 -22.08 -13.06
C ASN A 119 4.84 -22.08 -12.28
N GLN A 120 4.88 -21.71 -11.01
CA GLN A 120 3.69 -21.57 -10.17
C GLN A 120 2.85 -20.35 -10.52
N LEU A 121 3.48 -19.22 -10.86
CA LEU A 121 2.81 -18.03 -11.38
C LEU A 121 2.13 -18.32 -12.71
N ARG A 122 2.80 -19.00 -13.64
CA ARG A 122 2.21 -19.41 -14.92
C ARG A 122 1.01 -20.34 -14.71
N LYS A 123 1.13 -21.32 -13.81
CA LYS A 123 -0.01 -22.18 -13.44
C LYS A 123 -1.16 -21.36 -12.86
N ALA A 124 -0.88 -20.35 -12.04
CA ALA A 124 -1.91 -19.46 -11.50
C ALA A 124 -2.58 -18.63 -12.59
N ALA A 125 -1.82 -18.06 -13.52
CA ALA A 125 -2.35 -17.31 -14.65
C ALA A 125 -3.23 -18.19 -15.55
N LEU A 126 -2.82 -19.44 -15.83
CA LEU A 126 -3.61 -20.39 -16.61
C LEU A 126 -4.90 -20.87 -15.92
N ARG A 127 -4.95 -20.84 -14.57
CA ARG A 127 -6.22 -21.05 -13.84
C ARG A 127 -7.14 -19.85 -13.97
N TYR A 128 -6.58 -18.64 -13.94
CA TYR A 128 -7.33 -17.39 -14.10
C TYR A 128 -7.94 -17.30 -15.51
N ASN A 129 -7.12 -17.55 -16.54
CA ASN A 129 -7.53 -17.64 -17.93
C ASN A 129 -6.67 -18.68 -18.65
N HIS A 130 -7.31 -19.72 -19.20
CA HIS A 130 -6.64 -20.87 -19.81
C HIS A 130 -6.11 -20.56 -21.23
N ALA A 131 -5.25 -19.56 -21.34
CA ALA A 131 -4.61 -19.15 -22.58
C ALA A 131 -3.11 -18.92 -22.37
N GLY A 132 -2.29 -19.54 -23.24
CA GLY A 132 -0.84 -19.41 -23.18
C GLY A 132 -0.38 -17.96 -23.30
N TRP A 133 -0.93 -17.23 -24.28
CA TRP A 133 -0.60 -15.81 -24.51
C TRP A 133 -0.92 -14.92 -23.30
N TYR A 134 -2.02 -15.20 -22.61
CA TYR A 134 -2.42 -14.47 -21.40
C TYR A 134 -1.43 -14.71 -20.27
N ALA A 135 -1.06 -15.98 -20.06
CA ALA A 135 -0.08 -16.33 -19.04
C ALA A 135 1.30 -15.71 -19.33
N ASP A 136 1.72 -15.70 -20.59
CA ASP A 136 2.95 -15.02 -21.04
C ASP A 136 2.90 -13.52 -20.73
N GLU A 137 1.78 -12.87 -21.03
CA GLU A 137 1.59 -11.42 -20.81
C GLU A 137 1.55 -11.07 -19.31
N VAL A 138 0.88 -11.87 -18.48
CA VAL A 138 0.89 -11.71 -17.02
C VAL A 138 2.32 -11.82 -16.49
N LEU A 139 3.06 -12.88 -16.83
CA LEU A 139 4.45 -13.05 -16.40
C LEU A 139 5.30 -11.86 -16.84
N GLN A 140 5.16 -11.43 -18.10
CA GLN A 140 5.87 -10.27 -18.61
C GLN A 140 5.61 -9.03 -17.76
N TYR A 141 4.36 -8.71 -17.45
CA TYR A 141 4.04 -7.54 -16.62
C TYR A 141 4.49 -7.71 -15.17
N VAL A 142 4.37 -8.90 -14.57
CA VAL A 142 4.90 -9.16 -13.23
C VAL A 142 6.40 -8.90 -13.22
N HIS A 143 7.17 -9.44 -14.15
CA HIS A 143 8.60 -9.16 -14.27
C HIS A 143 8.91 -7.70 -14.55
N GLN A 144 8.11 -7.01 -15.37
CA GLN A 144 8.29 -5.58 -15.59
C GLN A 144 8.05 -4.79 -14.30
N TYR A 145 7.08 -5.18 -13.47
CA TYR A 145 6.84 -4.55 -12.17
C TYR A 145 7.86 -4.98 -11.11
N ASP A 146 8.41 -6.19 -11.18
CA ASP A 146 9.56 -6.63 -10.39
C ASP A 146 10.78 -5.79 -10.74
N GLN A 147 11.13 -5.73 -12.02
CA GLN A 147 12.25 -4.93 -12.53
C GLN A 147 12.04 -3.44 -12.29
N ALA A 148 10.81 -2.93 -12.42
CA ALA A 148 10.50 -1.56 -12.07
C ALA A 148 10.59 -1.38 -10.55
N GLY A 149 10.15 -2.34 -9.75
CA GLY A 149 10.30 -2.38 -8.30
C GLY A 149 11.76 -2.47 -7.84
N ASP A 150 12.63 -3.09 -8.64
CA ASP A 150 14.07 -3.30 -8.46
C ASP A 150 14.93 -2.15 -9.01
N ALA A 151 14.50 -1.50 -10.11
CA ALA A 151 15.05 -0.25 -10.61
C ALA A 151 14.63 0.92 -9.73
N LEU A 152 13.37 0.91 -9.28
CA LEU A 152 12.91 1.64 -8.10
C LEU A 152 13.48 1.01 -6.81
N GLY A 153 14.13 -0.14 -6.86
CA GLY A 153 14.85 -0.78 -5.77
C GLY A 153 16.24 -0.16 -5.58
N ASN A 154 16.77 0.49 -6.61
CA ASN A 154 17.80 1.53 -6.51
C ASN A 154 17.22 2.89 -6.02
N THR A 155 15.91 2.95 -5.75
CA THR A 155 15.21 4.02 -5.01
C THR A 155 14.21 3.42 -4.00
N GLY A 156 14.56 2.29 -3.34
CA GLY A 156 13.82 1.65 -2.25
C GLY A 156 12.32 1.35 -2.43
N SER A 157 11.99 0.15 -2.90
CA SER A 157 10.66 -0.48 -2.71
C SER A 157 10.78 -1.99 -2.52
N ASN A 158 10.63 -2.44 -1.26
CA ASN A 158 10.33 -3.83 -0.90
C ASN A 158 9.04 -3.83 -0.05
N GLY A 159 7.97 -3.38 -0.69
CA GLY A 159 6.58 -3.36 -0.23
C GLY A 159 5.67 -3.55 -1.45
N PRO A 160 4.40 -3.98 -1.29
CA PRO A 160 3.52 -4.24 -2.43
C PRO A 160 3.39 -2.97 -3.28
N VAL A 161 3.77 -3.11 -4.56
CA VAL A 161 3.62 -2.27 -5.77
C VAL A 161 3.05 -0.87 -5.59
N PRO A 162 3.58 0.14 -6.31
CA PRO A 162 2.97 1.46 -6.38
C PRO A 162 1.49 1.37 -6.80
N VAL A 163 0.59 1.45 -5.83
CA VAL A 163 -0.41 2.50 -5.92
C VAL A 163 0.43 3.74 -6.22
N SER A 164 0.20 4.40 -7.35
CA SER A 164 0.67 5.77 -7.51
C SER A 164 -0.09 6.62 -6.50
N VAL A 165 0.22 6.45 -5.20
CA VAL A 165 -0.01 7.47 -4.21
C VAL A 165 0.87 8.58 -4.73
N SER A 166 0.25 9.53 -5.43
CA SER A 166 0.89 10.81 -5.69
C SER A 166 1.31 11.29 -4.31
N LEU A 167 2.59 11.07 -3.97
CA LEU A 167 3.12 11.55 -2.72
C LEU A 167 2.83 13.06 -2.73
N PRO A 168 2.43 13.62 -1.60
CA PRO A 168 2.20 15.05 -1.53
C PRO A 168 3.42 15.82 -2.06
N GLY A 169 3.18 17.04 -2.53
CA GLY A 169 4.23 17.92 -3.01
C GLY A 169 5.40 18.06 -2.03
N ARG A 170 6.54 18.55 -2.52
CA ARG A 170 7.71 18.80 -1.66
C ARG A 170 7.32 19.73 -0.50
N PRO A 171 7.82 19.48 0.71
CA PRO A 171 7.61 20.39 1.83
C PRO A 171 8.43 21.67 1.66
N ALA A 172 8.08 22.72 2.40
CA ALA A 172 9.01 23.83 2.56
C ALA A 172 10.26 23.37 3.32
N ALA A 173 11.42 23.92 2.93
CA ALA A 173 12.68 23.59 3.59
C ALA A 173 12.78 24.31 4.94
N TYR A 174 13.10 23.57 6.00
CA TYR A 174 13.40 24.13 7.31
C TYR A 174 14.64 25.03 7.24
N GLN A 175 14.55 26.23 7.85
CA GLN A 175 15.64 27.23 7.85
C GLN A 175 16.07 27.64 9.27
N GLY A 176 15.47 27.05 10.31
CA GLY A 176 15.58 27.56 11.68
C GLY A 176 16.81 27.11 12.47
N GLY A 177 17.60 26.15 11.96
CA GLY A 177 18.74 25.56 12.68
C GLY A 177 18.33 24.87 13.98
N ALA A 178 19.31 24.65 14.88
CA ALA A 178 19.08 24.03 16.19
C ALA A 178 18.38 25.01 17.14
N THR A 179 17.28 24.55 17.76
CA THR A 179 16.48 25.39 18.66
C THR A 179 16.27 24.77 20.03
N ALA A 180 16.69 23.52 20.25
CA ALA A 180 16.29 22.73 21.40
C ALA A 180 14.76 22.75 21.61
N CYS A 181 14.29 22.45 22.82
CA CYS A 181 12.87 22.33 23.16
C CYS A 181 12.20 23.70 23.34
N SER A 182 11.90 24.39 22.23
CA SER A 182 11.46 25.80 22.21
C SER A 182 10.06 26.02 21.64
N TYR A 183 9.45 25.03 20.99
CA TYR A 183 8.11 25.13 20.39
C TYR A 183 7.12 24.33 21.21
N ALA A 184 5.89 24.81 21.38
CA ALA A 184 4.85 24.02 22.06
C ALA A 184 4.57 22.71 21.30
N ASP A 185 4.41 21.60 22.02
CA ASP A 185 4.04 20.34 21.40
C ASP A 185 2.50 20.26 21.22
N PRO A 186 2.00 20.26 19.97
CA PRO A 186 0.56 20.21 19.71
C PRO A 186 -0.07 18.85 20.06
N THR A 187 0.72 17.84 20.41
CA THR A 187 0.27 16.49 20.77
C THR A 187 0.07 16.29 22.27
N GLY A 188 0.25 17.35 23.06
CA GLY A 188 0.03 17.34 24.51
C GLY A 188 1.30 17.09 25.34
N GLY A 189 2.46 16.96 24.70
CA GLY A 189 3.76 16.99 25.37
C GLY A 189 4.20 18.41 25.75
N ARG A 190 5.44 18.53 26.24
CA ARG A 190 5.98 19.81 26.74
C ARG A 190 6.41 20.75 25.62
N CYS A 191 7.35 20.31 24.78
CA CYS A 191 7.89 21.12 23.70
C CYS A 191 8.59 20.27 22.62
N LEU A 192 8.78 20.88 21.44
CA LEU A 192 9.45 20.32 20.27
C LEU A 192 10.66 21.17 19.88
N THR A 193 11.59 20.57 19.15
CA THR A 193 12.58 21.33 18.35
C THR A 193 11.92 21.99 17.15
N GLY A 194 12.55 23.03 16.61
CA GLY A 194 12.05 23.78 15.46
C GLY A 194 11.91 22.90 14.23
N ALA A 195 12.89 22.01 13.98
CA ALA A 195 12.80 21.02 12.90
C ALA A 195 11.62 20.06 13.11
N THR A 196 11.38 19.61 14.35
CA THR A 196 10.26 18.70 14.65
C THR A 196 8.91 19.40 14.51
N ALA A 197 8.77 20.63 15.01
CA ALA A 197 7.56 21.43 14.85
C ALA A 197 7.28 21.75 13.37
N HIS A 198 8.32 22.09 12.60
CA HIS A 198 8.22 22.30 11.15
C HIS A 198 7.77 21.04 10.42
N GLY A 199 8.44 19.92 10.67
CA GLY A 199 8.08 18.64 10.04
C GLY A 199 6.67 18.18 10.38
N TYR A 200 6.22 18.42 11.61
CA TYR A 200 4.84 18.19 12.02
C TYR A 200 3.84 19.03 11.19
N GLN A 201 4.08 20.33 11.05
CA GLN A 201 3.20 21.21 10.27
C GLN A 201 3.17 20.83 8.79
N GLU A 202 4.32 20.53 8.20
CA GLU A 202 4.40 20.07 6.81
C GLU A 202 3.62 18.76 6.61
N ILE A 203 3.70 17.81 7.55
CA ILE A 203 2.90 16.59 7.47
C ILE A 203 1.41 16.90 7.53
N LEU A 204 0.94 17.74 8.45
CA LEU A 204 -0.48 18.11 8.50
C LEU A 204 -0.96 18.80 7.22
N GLU A 205 -0.16 19.70 6.66
CA GLU A 205 -0.50 20.42 5.44
C GLU A 205 -0.54 19.50 4.22
N LYS A 206 0.44 18.61 4.12
CA LYS A 206 0.61 17.70 2.97
C LYS A 206 -0.27 16.46 3.08
N TRP A 207 -0.69 16.09 4.29
CA TRP A 207 -1.53 14.94 4.58
C TRP A 207 -2.81 15.37 5.33
N PRO A 208 -3.67 16.19 4.71
CA PRO A 208 -4.86 16.78 5.36
C PRO A 208 -5.91 15.74 5.80
N ARG A 209 -5.73 14.47 5.42
CA ARG A 209 -6.55 13.31 5.81
C ARG A 209 -5.80 12.34 6.72
N TRP A 210 -4.77 12.78 7.42
CA TRP A 210 -4.12 11.94 8.42
C TRP A 210 -5.10 11.71 9.59
N HIS A 211 -5.59 10.48 9.75
CA HIS A 211 -6.70 10.16 10.66
C HIS A 211 -6.28 9.39 11.93
N GLY A 212 -4.99 9.10 12.11
CA GLY A 212 -4.57 8.22 13.21
C GLY A 212 -3.66 8.87 14.25
N GLY A 213 -3.50 8.16 15.36
CA GLY A 213 -2.91 8.65 16.61
C GLY A 213 -1.50 9.20 16.44
N LEU A 214 -1.23 10.32 17.09
CA LEU A 214 0.01 11.06 16.99
C LEU A 214 0.55 11.35 18.40
N GLY A 215 1.85 11.13 18.60
CA GLY A 215 2.55 11.56 19.81
C GLY A 215 3.97 11.99 19.48
N CYS A 216 4.32 13.23 19.85
CA CYS A 216 5.65 13.78 19.63
C CYS A 216 6.48 13.77 20.91
N GLN A 217 6.37 14.78 21.77
CA GLN A 217 7.11 14.80 23.02
C GLN A 217 6.38 13.93 24.05
N THR A 218 7.11 13.01 24.65
CA THR A 218 6.61 12.26 25.82
C THR A 218 7.67 12.33 26.91
N PRO A 219 7.35 12.84 28.10
CA PRO A 219 8.30 12.90 29.21
C PRO A 219 8.46 11.50 29.80
N ARG A 220 9.51 10.79 29.38
CA ARG A 220 9.83 9.44 29.85
C ARG A 220 11.32 9.32 30.21
N ALA A 221 11.61 8.56 31.26
CA ALA A 221 12.94 8.41 31.86
C ALA A 221 13.83 7.38 31.14
N ASP A 222 13.25 6.61 30.21
CA ASP A 222 13.94 5.62 29.37
C ASP A 222 14.83 6.26 28.29
N GLY A 223 14.77 7.59 28.11
CA GLY A 223 15.63 8.33 27.19
C GLY A 223 15.14 8.32 25.74
N GLY A 224 16.08 8.47 24.80
CA GLY A 224 15.79 8.61 23.37
C GLY A 224 15.27 9.99 22.99
N GLU A 225 14.63 10.07 21.82
CA GLU A 225 14.36 11.35 21.15
C GLU A 225 12.99 11.98 21.47
N HIS A 226 12.03 11.20 21.99
CA HIS A 226 10.74 11.77 22.42
C HIS A 226 10.88 12.73 23.60
N PRO A 227 11.65 12.42 24.68
CA PRO A 227 11.82 13.37 25.78
C PRO A 227 12.47 14.69 25.35
N LEU A 228 13.31 14.65 24.31
CA LEU A 228 14.01 15.80 23.75
C LEU A 228 13.15 16.64 22.80
N GLY A 229 11.93 16.19 22.47
CA GLY A 229 11.06 16.86 21.50
C GLY A 229 11.57 16.76 20.06
N ARG A 230 12.38 15.72 19.76
CA ARG A 230 13.02 15.49 18.46
C ARG A 230 12.35 14.41 17.62
N ALA A 231 11.31 13.76 18.15
CA ALA A 231 10.65 12.64 17.49
C ALA A 231 9.13 12.74 17.54
N CYS A 232 8.49 12.14 16.54
CA CYS A 232 7.06 11.93 16.48
C CYS A 232 6.73 10.54 15.96
N ASP A 233 5.70 9.92 16.55
CA ASP A 233 5.12 8.66 16.11
C ASP A 233 3.77 8.93 15.44
N TYR A 234 3.68 8.61 14.14
CA TYR A 234 2.48 8.77 13.32
C TYR A 234 1.83 7.41 13.10
N THR A 235 0.64 7.21 13.67
CA THR A 235 -0.11 5.95 13.55
C THR A 235 -1.09 6.06 12.40
N PRO A 236 -0.95 5.34 11.28
CA PRO A 236 -1.93 5.39 10.18
C PRO A 236 -3.24 4.64 10.48
N GLY A 237 -3.23 3.75 11.48
CA GLY A 237 -4.42 3.01 11.94
C GLY A 237 -4.64 3.16 13.44
N THR A 238 -5.05 2.08 14.11
CA THR A 238 -5.27 2.06 15.55
C THR A 238 -3.96 1.88 16.31
N LEU A 239 -3.71 2.75 17.30
CA LEU A 239 -2.51 2.69 18.13
C LEU A 239 -2.42 1.34 18.86
N GLY A 240 -1.22 0.74 18.86
CA GLY A 240 -0.98 -0.58 19.47
C GLY A 240 -1.44 -1.78 18.62
N THR A 241 -2.04 -1.55 17.45
CA THR A 241 -2.38 -2.60 16.48
C THR A 241 -1.39 -2.59 15.32
N ARG A 242 -1.10 -3.77 14.75
CA ARG A 242 -0.29 -3.89 13.53
C ARG A 242 -1.06 -3.26 12.38
N ALA A 243 -0.41 -2.39 11.60
CA ALA A 243 -1.01 -1.82 10.42
C ALA A 243 -1.22 -2.89 9.35
N SER A 244 -2.39 -2.86 8.71
CA SER A 244 -2.79 -3.72 7.59
C SER A 244 -3.56 -2.88 6.55
N GLY A 245 -3.79 -3.45 5.36
CA GLY A 245 -4.58 -2.81 4.30
C GLY A 245 -4.15 -1.36 4.02
N THR A 246 -5.12 -0.45 4.00
CA THR A 246 -4.91 0.98 3.75
C THR A 246 -3.98 1.65 4.78
N ALA A 247 -4.04 1.27 6.05
CA ALA A 247 -3.16 1.83 7.08
C ALA A 247 -1.69 1.44 6.84
N LEU A 248 -1.43 0.20 6.41
CA LEU A 248 -0.08 -0.24 6.05
C LEU A 248 0.44 0.54 4.83
N ALA A 249 -0.40 0.74 3.82
CA ALA A 249 -0.05 1.52 2.62
C ALA A 249 0.25 2.99 2.96
N GLN A 250 -0.58 3.62 3.80
CA GLN A 250 -0.37 4.99 4.28
C GLN A 250 0.93 5.14 5.08
N GLY A 251 1.24 4.18 5.95
CA GLY A 251 2.50 4.18 6.70
C GLY A 251 3.72 4.11 5.78
N TRP A 252 3.70 3.24 4.76
CA TRP A 252 4.77 3.19 3.76
C TRP A 252 4.88 4.49 2.96
N ALA A 253 3.76 5.09 2.57
CA ALA A 253 3.75 6.32 1.80
C ALA A 253 4.31 7.51 2.62
N LEU A 254 3.93 7.64 3.89
CA LEU A 254 4.48 8.67 4.79
C LEU A 254 5.99 8.48 5.00
N ALA A 255 6.41 7.26 5.33
CA ALA A 255 7.82 6.97 5.56
C ALA A 255 8.67 7.22 4.28
N ALA A 256 8.10 7.00 3.09
CA ALA A 256 8.78 7.24 1.82
C ALA A 256 8.92 8.74 1.54
N TRP A 257 7.85 9.50 1.78
CA TRP A 257 7.85 10.96 1.64
C TRP A 257 8.83 11.62 2.61
N LEU A 258 8.89 11.16 3.85
CA LEU A 258 9.86 11.63 4.85
C LEU A 258 11.31 11.40 4.41
N ARG A 259 11.63 10.18 3.93
CA ARG A 259 12.96 9.83 3.42
C ARG A 259 13.34 10.69 2.22
N LYS A 260 12.43 10.81 1.24
CA LYS A 260 12.64 11.58 0.01
C LYS A 260 12.88 13.07 0.28
N ASN A 261 12.26 13.61 1.32
CA ASN A 261 12.37 15.03 1.69
C ASN A 261 13.23 15.26 2.93
N ALA A 262 14.05 14.27 3.33
CA ALA A 262 14.76 14.29 4.59
C ALA A 262 15.70 15.51 4.75
N GLY A 263 16.32 15.96 3.66
CA GLY A 263 17.14 17.17 3.66
C GLY A 263 16.33 18.45 3.86
N ALA A 264 15.12 18.55 3.27
CA ALA A 264 14.27 19.73 3.44
C ALA A 264 13.62 19.80 4.82
N LEU A 265 13.31 18.65 5.41
CA LEU A 265 12.66 18.54 6.71
C LEU A 265 13.64 18.43 7.89
N ASP A 266 14.94 18.31 7.62
CA ASP A 266 15.95 17.92 8.60
C ASP A 266 15.66 16.61 9.35
N VAL A 267 15.13 15.62 8.62
CA VAL A 267 14.96 14.25 9.15
C VAL A 267 16.33 13.61 9.35
N GLN A 268 16.58 13.11 10.55
CA GLN A 268 17.75 12.31 10.89
C GLN A 268 17.52 10.82 10.57
N TYR A 269 16.41 10.25 11.01
CA TYR A 269 16.05 8.86 10.73
C TYR A 269 14.55 8.60 10.79
N VAL A 270 14.13 7.51 10.14
CA VAL A 270 12.75 7.00 10.10
C VAL A 270 12.76 5.51 10.46
N ILE A 271 11.82 5.06 11.30
CA ILE A 271 11.62 3.65 11.66
C ILE A 271 10.20 3.23 11.30
N TRP A 272 10.07 2.13 10.55
CA TRP A 272 8.78 1.57 10.14
C TRP A 272 8.93 0.09 9.79
N GLN A 273 7.98 -0.75 10.22
CA GLN A 273 7.94 -2.20 9.93
C GLN A 273 9.29 -2.90 10.21
N VAL A 274 9.87 -2.66 11.39
CA VAL A 274 11.16 -3.25 11.84
C VAL A 274 12.32 -2.92 10.89
N ARG A 275 12.29 -1.74 10.28
CA ARG A 275 13.41 -1.17 9.52
C ARG A 275 13.72 0.22 10.00
N ILE A 276 15.01 0.55 10.06
CA ILE A 276 15.50 1.89 10.36
C ILE A 276 16.31 2.42 9.18
N TRP A 277 15.90 3.57 8.67
CA TRP A 277 16.62 4.34 7.67
C TRP A 277 17.14 5.63 8.30
N SER A 278 18.42 5.95 8.11
CA SER A 278 19.07 7.17 8.57
C SER A 278 19.74 7.89 7.40
N ILE A 279 19.56 9.21 7.33
CA ILE A 279 20.07 10.04 6.22
C ILE A 279 21.60 9.98 6.10
N ASN A 280 22.31 9.76 7.22
CA ASN A 280 23.78 9.74 7.26
C ASN A 280 24.37 8.33 7.27
N HIS A 281 23.55 7.28 7.12
CA HIS A 281 24.03 5.91 7.14
C HIS A 281 24.18 5.36 5.71
N PRO A 282 25.39 5.06 5.22
CA PRO A 282 25.61 4.71 3.80
C PRO A 282 24.83 3.47 3.35
N GLN A 283 24.72 2.45 4.22
CA GLN A 283 24.01 1.20 3.90
C GLN A 283 22.50 1.40 3.75
N ASP A 284 21.96 2.51 4.29
CA ASP A 284 20.54 2.79 4.23
C ASP A 284 20.16 3.49 2.92
N GLN A 285 21.13 4.03 2.16
CA GLN A 285 20.85 4.84 0.97
C GLN A 285 20.42 4.02 -0.24
N GLY A 286 20.78 2.73 -0.28
CA GLY A 286 20.37 1.80 -1.33
C GLY A 286 19.01 1.11 -1.10
N GLY A 287 18.26 1.47 -0.05
CA GLY A 287 17.02 0.75 0.28
C GLY A 287 16.25 1.34 1.46
N TRP A 288 15.35 0.55 2.05
CA TRP A 288 14.50 0.95 3.18
C TRP A 288 15.22 0.99 4.54
N GLY A 289 16.55 1.02 4.53
CA GLY A 289 17.36 0.95 5.73
C GLY A 289 17.59 -0.48 6.22
N ARG A 290 18.39 -0.59 7.28
CA ARG A 290 18.80 -1.85 7.90
C ARG A 290 17.69 -2.42 8.81
N PRO A 291 17.77 -3.72 9.17
CA PRO A 291 16.91 -4.28 10.21
C PRO A 291 16.97 -3.44 11.49
N TYR A 292 15.81 -3.21 12.09
CA TYR A 292 15.69 -2.59 13.41
C TYR A 292 15.57 -3.69 14.46
N ASP A 293 16.71 -4.16 14.96
CA ASP A 293 16.83 -5.26 15.93
C ASP A 293 17.22 -4.77 17.33
N HIS A 294 17.40 -3.46 17.52
CA HIS A 294 17.80 -2.83 18.77
C HIS A 294 17.05 -1.52 19.01
N GLY A 295 16.69 -1.24 20.26
CA GLY A 295 16.00 -0.03 20.68
C GLY A 295 15.57 -0.09 22.14
N LEU A 296 14.97 0.99 22.66
CA LEU A 296 14.49 1.05 24.04
C LEU A 296 13.37 0.02 24.34
N ASN A 297 12.64 -0.40 23.31
CA ASN A 297 11.52 -1.34 23.41
C ASN A 297 11.81 -2.65 22.66
N ASN A 298 11.18 -3.75 23.09
CA ASN A 298 11.31 -5.06 22.45
C ASN A 298 10.84 -5.01 20.97
N PRO A 299 11.74 -5.22 19.98
CA PRO A 299 11.44 -5.07 18.55
C PRO A 299 10.48 -6.14 18.01
N HIS A 300 10.22 -7.20 18.78
CA HIS A 300 9.25 -8.25 18.41
C HIS A 300 7.80 -7.89 18.75
N THR A 301 7.57 -6.81 19.49
CA THR A 301 6.21 -6.33 19.82
C THR A 301 5.67 -5.37 18.76
N VAL A 302 4.35 -5.18 18.69
CA VAL A 302 3.74 -4.25 17.72
C VAL A 302 4.30 -2.83 17.85
N THR A 303 4.34 -2.32 19.09
CA THR A 303 4.83 -0.97 19.38
C THR A 303 6.35 -0.91 19.27
N GLY A 304 7.08 -1.84 19.89
CA GLY A 304 8.55 -1.81 19.88
C GLY A 304 9.15 -2.04 18.49
N GLY A 305 8.50 -2.85 17.64
CA GLY A 305 8.92 -3.09 16.26
C GLY A 305 8.39 -2.07 15.25
N HIS A 306 7.68 -1.01 15.69
CA HIS A 306 7.10 -0.01 14.80
C HIS A 306 6.20 -0.63 13.70
N TYR A 307 5.40 -1.64 14.06
CA TYR A 307 4.48 -2.30 13.14
C TYR A 307 3.15 -1.55 12.97
N GLY A 308 2.84 -0.66 13.91
CA GLY A 308 1.58 0.10 13.96
C GLY A 308 1.72 1.61 13.74
N HIS A 309 2.92 2.17 13.91
CA HIS A 309 3.20 3.59 13.69
C HIS A 309 4.55 3.82 12.99
N VAL A 310 4.61 4.87 12.19
CA VAL A 310 5.85 5.41 11.58
C VAL A 310 6.50 6.33 12.59
N ARG A 311 7.74 6.04 12.97
CA ARG A 311 8.54 6.93 13.81
C ARG A 311 9.46 7.76 12.95
N VAL A 312 9.48 9.07 13.17
CA VAL A 312 10.45 9.99 12.57
C VAL A 312 11.22 10.72 13.65
N THR A 313 12.50 10.93 13.42
CA THR A 313 13.35 11.77 14.26
C THR A 313 14.03 12.82 13.41
N TYR A 314 14.03 14.05 13.92
CA TYR A 314 14.62 15.21 13.28
C TYR A 314 15.96 15.57 13.92
N LYS A 315 16.81 16.26 13.17
CA LYS A 315 18.02 16.89 13.70
C LYS A 315 17.63 17.99 14.70
N ASP A 316 18.59 18.37 15.51
CA ASP A 316 18.57 19.67 16.18
C ASP A 316 19.64 20.51 15.47
#